data_AF-A0A811TJZ9-F1
#
_entry.id   AF-A0A811TJZ9-F1
#
_cell.length_a   1.000
_cell.length_b   1.000
_cell.length_c   1.000
_cell.angle_alpha   90.00
_cell.angle_beta   90.00
_cell.angle_gamma   90.00
#
_symmetry.space_group_name_H-M   'P 1'
#
loop_
_entity.id
_entity.type
_entity.pdbx_description
1 polymer ?
#
loop_
_entity_poly.entity_id
_entity_poly.type
_entity_poly.pdbx_seq_one_letter_code
_entity_poly.pdbx_strand_id
1 'polypeptide(L)'
;MDNKGPKILAIFLVSTMVLSSIAYFVGTTDENQTNETLPTDEPADFFDVGGQLISEPFTSMQDALKITPSGAVHAEYVNLKAVANTSIEPFILSQLQSEGLPVEQLNKLYDANTDCIYFAGFNSSFILMTTFKPQYVTFHFVATPYRYYNLLLRQDTDATNVMGNPTIYGTTQNDVINILDVIDGVTNHTSYDDYEAVLTKAPPAEYQRITNSVPFAEQFYFGLTNQENNTVLRTTIYYNLNETARSKFEALQQNSTERGFSEYNITTADNLTVVNIKSTFLNVISEDDR
;
A
#
# COMPACT_ATOMS: atom_id res chain seq x y z
N MET A 1 0.38 35.68 -1.04
CA MET A 1 -0.35 34.46 -1.41
C MET A 1 0.67 33.57 -2.08
N ASP A 2 1.33 32.74 -1.27
CA ASP A 2 2.46 31.92 -1.69
C ASP A 2 1.94 30.49 -1.82
N ASN A 3 1.92 30.02 -3.06
CA ASN A 3 1.16 28.86 -3.50
C ASN A 3 1.97 27.58 -3.19
N LYS A 4 1.84 27.04 -1.96
CA LYS A 4 2.58 25.85 -1.51
C LYS A 4 1.79 24.53 -1.50
N GLY A 5 0.48 24.57 -1.79
CA GLY A 5 -0.37 23.38 -1.97
C GLY A 5 -0.22 22.56 -3.26
N PRO A 6 0.32 23.06 -4.41
CA PRO A 6 0.24 22.28 -5.66
C PRO A 6 1.21 21.09 -5.79
N LYS A 7 2.17 20.91 -4.88
CA LYS A 7 3.26 19.93 -5.09
C LYS A 7 2.91 18.49 -4.71
N ILE A 8 1.89 18.27 -3.89
CA ILE A 8 1.38 16.93 -3.57
C ILE A 8 0.21 16.56 -4.51
N LEU A 9 -0.52 17.56 -5.03
CA LEU A 9 -1.72 17.35 -5.83
C LEU A 9 -1.45 16.96 -7.31
N ALA A 10 -0.29 17.32 -7.86
CA ALA A 10 0.01 17.12 -9.28
C ALA A 10 0.35 15.68 -9.70
N ILE A 11 0.39 14.72 -8.76
CA ILE A 11 0.68 13.29 -9.03
C ILE A 11 -0.61 12.46 -9.19
N PHE A 12 -1.80 13.05 -8.95
CA PHE A 12 -3.07 12.31 -8.95
C PHE A 12 -3.67 12.03 -10.35
N LEU A 13 -3.01 12.44 -11.43
CA LEU A 13 -3.45 12.16 -12.80
C LEU A 13 -2.30 11.51 -13.56
N VAL A 14 -2.53 10.30 -14.07
CA VAL A 14 -1.64 9.41 -14.85
C VAL A 14 -1.00 8.28 -14.02
N SER A 15 -1.81 7.34 -13.53
CA SER A 15 -1.34 5.97 -13.20
C SER A 15 -2.28 4.87 -13.71
N THR A 16 -2.88 5.09 -14.88
CA THR A 16 -3.53 4.04 -15.68
C THR A 16 -2.75 3.70 -16.95
N MET A 17 -1.48 4.11 -17.03
CA MET A 17 -0.64 3.87 -18.22
C MET A 17 0.67 3.16 -17.86
N VAL A 18 0.71 1.88 -18.27
CA VAL A 18 1.89 1.13 -18.71
C VAL A 18 2.77 0.52 -17.62
N LEU A 19 2.65 -0.81 -17.48
CA LEU A 19 3.54 -1.77 -16.80
C LEU A 19 4.99 -1.81 -17.34
N SER A 20 5.50 -0.79 -18.01
CA SER A 20 6.82 -0.82 -18.66
C SER A 20 7.66 0.40 -18.28
N SER A 21 8.58 0.22 -17.34
CA SER A 21 10.01 0.59 -17.45
C SER A 21 10.72 0.42 -16.10
N ILE A 22 11.36 -0.74 -15.91
CA ILE A 22 12.34 -0.93 -14.83
C ILE A 22 13.59 -0.15 -15.23
N ALA A 23 13.81 1.01 -14.61
CA ALA A 23 15.05 1.76 -14.74
C ALA A 23 16.10 1.18 -13.79
N TYR A 24 17.22 0.71 -14.34
CA TYR A 24 18.40 0.29 -13.59
C TYR A 24 19.08 1.51 -12.94
N PHE A 25 19.23 1.49 -11.61
CA PHE A 25 20.08 2.45 -10.89
C PHE A 25 21.29 1.75 -10.27
N VAL A 26 22.47 2.28 -10.56
CA VAL A 26 23.78 1.90 -10.02
C VAL A 26 24.12 2.86 -8.88
N GLY A 27 24.34 2.33 -7.69
CA GLY A 27 24.70 3.08 -6.49
C GLY A 27 26.20 3.45 -6.45
N THR A 28 26.49 4.59 -5.82
CA THR A 28 27.81 4.91 -5.29
C THR A 28 27.65 5.40 -3.85
N THR A 29 28.48 4.86 -2.97
CA THR A 29 28.59 5.15 -1.54
C THR A 29 29.66 6.22 -1.34
N ASP A 30 29.52 7.07 -0.31
CA ASP A 30 30.65 7.42 0.56
C ASP A 30 30.20 8.04 1.89
N GLU A 31 31.11 7.93 2.86
CA GLU A 31 30.90 7.84 4.30
C GLU A 31 30.98 9.15 5.12
N ASN A 32 30.55 8.98 6.39
CA ASN A 32 31.02 9.59 7.65
C ASN A 32 30.58 11.02 8.03
N GLN A 33 29.90 11.11 9.18
CA GLN A 33 30.41 11.86 10.34
C GLN A 33 29.67 11.48 11.65
N THR A 34 30.47 11.16 12.67
CA THR A 34 30.10 10.95 14.07
C THR A 34 29.72 12.25 14.78
N ASN A 35 28.77 12.22 15.71
CA ASN A 35 28.68 13.19 16.81
C ASN A 35 28.10 12.57 18.10
N GLU A 36 28.61 13.10 19.21
CA GLU A 36 28.50 12.60 20.59
C GLU A 36 27.11 12.71 21.22
N THR A 37 26.84 11.79 22.14
CA THR A 37 25.57 11.55 22.84
C THR A 37 25.41 12.45 24.07
N LEU A 38 24.34 13.24 24.11
CA LEU A 38 23.74 13.76 25.35
C LEU A 38 22.60 12.81 25.75
N PRO A 39 22.34 12.58 27.05
CA PRO A 39 21.24 11.73 27.49
C PRO A 39 19.94 12.48 27.24
N THR A 40 19.32 12.24 26.11
CA THR A 40 17.95 12.67 25.82
C THR A 40 17.04 11.65 26.48
N ASP A 41 16.16 12.11 27.39
CA ASP A 41 15.00 11.32 27.81
C ASP A 41 14.33 10.80 26.53
N GLU A 42 14.35 9.48 26.31
CA GLU A 42 13.72 8.91 25.12
C GLU A 42 12.25 9.31 25.15
N PRO A 43 11.73 10.01 24.11
CA PRO A 43 10.31 10.29 24.04
C PRO A 43 9.58 8.96 24.14
N ALA A 44 8.59 8.88 25.03
CA ALA A 44 7.80 7.67 25.19
C ALA A 44 7.25 7.22 23.82
N ASP A 45 7.39 5.93 23.48
CA ASP A 45 6.85 5.31 22.26
C ASP A 45 5.31 5.22 22.37
N PHE A 46 4.64 6.39 22.37
CA PHE A 46 3.20 6.57 22.54
C PHE A 46 2.72 7.94 22.02
N PHE A 47 1.58 7.95 21.33
CA PHE A 47 0.94 9.17 20.84
C PHE A 47 0.20 9.95 21.94
N ASP A 48 0.83 10.99 22.47
CA ASP A 48 0.19 11.92 23.42
C ASP A 48 -0.57 13.04 22.71
N VAL A 49 -1.77 12.71 22.20
CA VAL A 49 -2.62 13.65 21.44
C VAL A 49 -4.01 13.84 22.05
N GLY A 50 -4.26 13.20 23.19
CA GLY A 50 -5.58 13.13 23.83
C GLY A 50 -6.64 12.41 22.97
N GLY A 51 -7.77 12.09 23.59
CA GLY A 51 -8.80 11.25 22.96
C GLY A 51 -8.38 9.78 22.85
N GLN A 52 -9.23 9.00 22.20
CA GLN A 52 -8.99 7.60 21.89
C GLN A 52 -8.04 7.48 20.69
N LEU A 53 -7.09 6.55 20.77
CA LEU A 53 -6.24 6.17 19.64
C LEU A 53 -6.90 5.05 18.82
N ILE A 54 -6.61 5.02 17.52
CA ILE A 54 -6.99 3.89 16.66
C ILE A 54 -6.29 2.61 17.15
N SER A 55 -7.01 1.50 17.15
CA SER A 55 -6.49 0.19 17.57
C SER A 55 -7.12 -0.92 16.74
N GLU A 56 -6.88 -0.86 15.43
CA GLU A 56 -7.42 -1.80 14.45
C GLU A 56 -6.33 -2.76 13.95
N PRO A 57 -6.68 -4.00 13.56
CA PRO A 57 -5.76 -4.86 12.82
C PRO A 57 -5.24 -4.15 11.57
N PHE A 58 -3.93 -4.25 11.32
CA PHE A 58 -3.30 -3.59 10.18
C PHE A 58 -2.07 -4.38 9.72
N THR A 59 -2.31 -5.63 9.31
CA THR A 59 -1.23 -6.55 8.89
C THR A 59 -1.35 -6.99 7.44
N SER A 60 -2.43 -6.57 6.75
CA SER A 60 -2.73 -6.97 5.38
C SER A 60 -3.62 -5.95 4.66
N MET A 61 -3.71 -6.09 3.33
CA MET A 61 -4.72 -5.40 2.51
C MET A 61 -6.15 -5.63 3.01
N GLN A 62 -6.46 -6.85 3.44
CA GLN A 62 -7.80 -7.22 3.93
C GLN A 62 -8.15 -6.47 5.21
N ASP A 63 -7.21 -6.37 6.15
CA ASP A 63 -7.42 -5.65 7.41
C ASP A 63 -7.67 -4.16 7.14
N ALA A 64 -6.83 -3.55 6.30
CA ALA A 64 -6.96 -2.14 5.95
C ALA A 64 -8.29 -1.85 5.22
N LEU A 65 -8.68 -2.68 4.26
CA LEU A 65 -9.92 -2.49 3.51
C LEU A 65 -11.19 -2.62 4.37
N LYS A 66 -11.16 -3.36 5.48
CA LYS A 66 -12.29 -3.48 6.42
C LYS A 66 -12.56 -2.21 7.21
N ILE A 67 -11.58 -1.31 7.30
CA ILE A 67 -11.74 0.01 7.92
C ILE A 67 -11.76 1.14 6.89
N THR A 68 -11.54 0.81 5.61
CA THR A 68 -11.64 1.76 4.50
C THR A 68 -13.10 1.94 4.07
N PRO A 69 -13.61 3.18 3.99
CA PRO A 69 -14.93 3.48 3.42
C PRO A 69 -15.09 2.85 2.04
N SER A 70 -16.30 2.41 1.70
CA SER A 70 -16.59 1.87 0.37
C SER A 70 -16.28 2.87 -0.76
N GLY A 71 -15.95 2.33 -1.94
CA GLY A 71 -15.68 3.11 -3.15
C GLY A 71 -14.21 3.32 -3.48
N ALA A 72 -13.28 2.61 -2.83
CA ALA A 72 -11.89 2.62 -3.24
C ALA A 72 -11.73 2.03 -4.65
N VAL A 73 -11.10 2.79 -5.55
CA VAL A 73 -10.89 2.40 -6.95
C VAL A 73 -9.60 1.59 -7.11
N HIS A 74 -8.64 1.87 -6.23
CA HIS A 74 -7.43 1.08 -6.07
C HIS A 74 -6.96 1.17 -4.62
N ALA A 75 -6.26 0.14 -4.18
CA ALA A 75 -5.55 0.15 -2.92
C ALA A 75 -4.23 -0.62 -3.01
N GLU A 76 -3.26 -0.19 -2.21
CA GLU A 76 -1.93 -0.77 -2.07
C GLU A 76 -1.64 -1.00 -0.58
N TYR A 77 -1.04 -2.14 -0.24
CA TYR A 77 -0.53 -2.45 1.08
C TYR A 77 0.90 -2.97 0.98
N VAL A 78 1.78 -2.42 1.80
CA VAL A 78 3.20 -2.78 1.85
C VAL A 78 3.65 -2.93 3.30
N ASN A 79 4.25 -4.07 3.62
CA ASN A 79 5.01 -4.26 4.85
C ASN A 79 6.50 -3.98 4.57
N LEU A 80 6.93 -2.74 4.78
CA LEU A 80 8.30 -2.29 4.48
C LEU A 80 9.35 -3.11 5.25
N LYS A 81 9.05 -3.48 6.50
CA LYS A 81 9.93 -4.32 7.32
C LYS A 81 10.15 -5.70 6.72
N ALA A 82 9.10 -6.31 6.18
CA ALA A 82 9.17 -7.66 5.63
C ALA A 82 9.83 -7.70 4.24
N VAL A 83 9.83 -6.59 3.50
CA VAL A 83 10.47 -6.49 2.19
C VAL A 83 11.90 -5.96 2.24
N ALA A 84 12.32 -5.33 3.34
CA ALA A 84 13.67 -4.81 3.48
C ALA A 84 14.74 -5.88 3.26
N ASN A 85 15.77 -5.55 2.48
CA ASN A 85 16.88 -6.42 2.08
C ASN A 85 16.48 -7.67 1.27
N THR A 86 15.32 -7.65 0.61
CA THR A 86 14.85 -8.74 -0.26
C THR A 86 14.95 -8.35 -1.73
N SER A 87 14.87 -9.34 -2.64
CA SER A 87 14.95 -9.07 -4.09
C SER A 87 13.82 -8.20 -4.63
N ILE A 88 12.69 -8.09 -3.91
CA ILE A 88 11.52 -7.30 -4.34
C ILE A 88 11.59 -5.84 -3.87
N GLU A 89 12.46 -5.52 -2.90
CA GLU A 89 12.56 -4.17 -2.31
C GLU A 89 12.72 -3.06 -3.35
N PRO A 90 13.67 -3.13 -4.32
CA PRO A 90 13.89 -2.01 -5.24
C PRO A 90 12.67 -1.73 -6.11
N PHE A 91 11.92 -2.78 -6.48
CA PHE A 91 10.70 -2.65 -7.25
C PHE A 91 9.58 -1.98 -6.44
N ILE A 92 9.38 -2.41 -5.20
CA ILE A 92 8.37 -1.83 -4.31
C ILE A 92 8.68 -0.35 -4.04
N LEU A 93 9.94 -0.02 -3.73
CA LEU A 93 10.35 1.37 -3.52
C LEU A 93 10.13 2.23 -4.77
N SER A 94 10.47 1.71 -5.95
CA SER A 94 10.21 2.39 -7.22
C SER A 94 8.71 2.57 -7.47
N GLN A 95 7.89 1.58 -7.13
CA GLN A 95 6.45 1.62 -7.32
C GLN A 95 5.80 2.67 -6.41
N LEU A 96 6.13 2.66 -5.11
CA LEU A 96 5.69 3.68 -4.16
C LEU A 96 6.13 5.08 -4.60
N GLN A 97 7.34 5.23 -5.12
CA GLN A 97 7.82 6.51 -5.67
C GLN A 97 6.98 6.95 -6.87
N SER A 98 6.62 6.05 -7.79
CA SER A 98 5.78 6.37 -8.96
C SER A 98 4.38 6.84 -8.58
N GLU A 99 3.89 6.41 -7.41
CA GLU A 99 2.60 6.81 -6.83
C GLU A 99 2.69 8.10 -6.01
N GLY A 100 3.87 8.72 -5.94
CA GLY A 100 4.08 9.94 -5.15
C GLY A 100 4.20 9.67 -3.65
N LEU A 101 4.49 8.43 -3.25
CA LEU A 101 4.66 8.00 -1.86
C LEU A 101 6.09 7.48 -1.59
N PRO A 102 7.16 8.20 -1.99
CA PRO A 102 8.51 7.73 -1.70
C PRO A 102 8.73 7.62 -0.18
N VAL A 103 9.30 6.50 0.27
CA VAL A 103 9.47 6.18 1.70
C VAL A 103 10.20 7.28 2.47
N GLU A 104 11.15 7.97 1.84
CA GLU A 104 11.84 9.11 2.46
C GLU A 104 10.87 10.26 2.82
N GLN A 105 9.88 10.55 1.98
CA GLN A 105 8.87 11.58 2.28
C GLN A 105 7.91 11.12 3.38
N LEU A 106 7.55 9.83 3.41
CA LEU A 106 6.73 9.27 4.49
C LEU A 106 7.46 9.32 5.83
N ASN A 107 8.75 9.00 5.84
CA ASN A 107 9.57 9.12 7.04
C ASN A 107 9.67 10.57 7.51
N LYS A 108 9.82 11.53 6.58
CA LYS A 108 9.79 12.97 6.90
C LYS A 108 8.41 13.47 7.36
N LEU A 109 7.32 12.86 6.88
CA LEU A 109 5.95 13.26 7.25
C LEU A 109 5.69 13.09 8.75
N TYR A 110 6.31 12.07 9.36
CA TYR A 110 6.17 11.73 10.78
C TYR A 110 7.45 11.89 11.60
N ASP A 111 8.59 12.19 10.97
CA ASP A 111 9.93 12.16 11.57
C ASP A 111 10.21 10.83 12.29
N ALA A 112 9.84 9.73 11.62
CA ALA A 112 9.90 8.37 12.12
C ALA A 112 10.11 7.37 10.98
N ASN A 113 10.56 6.15 11.28
CA ASN A 113 10.72 5.11 10.27
C ASN A 113 9.38 4.41 10.03
N THR A 114 8.90 4.45 8.78
CA THR A 114 7.65 3.80 8.36
C THR A 114 7.84 2.29 8.26
N ASP A 115 6.93 1.54 8.88
CA ASP A 115 6.96 0.08 8.97
C ASP A 115 5.98 -0.58 7.98
N CYS A 116 4.74 -0.09 7.95
CA CYS A 116 3.72 -0.53 7.00
C CYS A 116 3.04 0.69 6.36
N ILE A 117 2.65 0.53 5.11
CA ILE A 117 1.94 1.53 4.32
C ILE A 117 0.68 0.88 3.77
N TYR A 118 -0.44 1.58 3.87
CA TYR A 118 -1.62 1.33 3.06
C TYR A 118 -2.06 2.63 2.41
N PHE A 119 -2.32 2.57 1.13
CA PHE A 119 -2.81 3.70 0.35
C PHE A 119 -4.07 3.27 -0.39
N ALA A 120 -5.11 4.08 -0.34
CA ALA A 120 -6.31 3.85 -1.14
C ALA A 120 -6.76 5.14 -1.80
N GLY A 121 -6.98 5.05 -3.11
CA GLY A 121 -7.47 6.16 -3.92
C GLY A 121 -8.95 6.03 -4.22
N PHE A 122 -9.64 7.15 -4.08
CA PHE A 122 -11.01 7.39 -4.50
C PHE A 122 -11.01 8.32 -5.72
N ASN A 123 -12.16 8.53 -6.35
CA ASN A 123 -12.26 9.35 -7.56
C ASN A 123 -11.66 10.77 -7.42
N SER A 124 -11.67 11.36 -6.21
CA SER A 124 -11.21 12.74 -5.97
C SER A 124 -10.42 12.94 -4.68
N SER A 125 -10.11 11.87 -3.94
CA SER A 125 -9.35 11.94 -2.69
C SER A 125 -8.56 10.65 -2.48
N PHE A 126 -7.71 10.65 -1.48
CA PHE A 126 -7.03 9.44 -1.05
C PHE A 126 -6.94 9.41 0.48
N ILE A 127 -6.71 8.21 0.98
CA ILE A 127 -6.35 7.98 2.37
C ILE A 127 -5.01 7.25 2.41
N LEU A 128 -4.24 7.55 3.43
CA LEU A 128 -2.99 6.91 3.75
C LEU A 128 -3.08 6.40 5.19
N MET A 129 -2.79 5.12 5.39
CA MET A 129 -2.65 4.54 6.72
C MET A 129 -1.22 4.04 6.87
N THR A 130 -0.60 4.34 7.99
CA THR A 130 0.81 4.00 8.23
C THR A 130 1.02 3.56 9.66
N THR A 131 1.96 2.64 9.83
CA THR A 131 2.60 2.40 11.12
C THR A 131 4.04 2.87 11.03
N PHE A 132 4.57 3.40 12.12
CA PHE A 132 5.93 3.90 12.17
C PHE A 132 6.46 3.83 13.60
N LYS A 133 7.78 3.83 13.72
CA LYS A 133 8.48 3.93 14.99
C LYS A 133 9.59 4.97 14.95
N PRO A 134 9.79 5.71 16.05
CA PRO A 134 8.98 5.76 17.28
C PRO A 134 7.59 6.41 17.08
N GLN A 135 6.63 6.09 17.96
CA GLN A 135 5.24 6.57 17.92
C GLN A 135 5.08 7.88 18.70
N TYR A 136 5.58 8.98 18.15
CA TYR A 136 5.31 10.33 18.67
C TYR A 136 4.81 11.26 17.56
N VAL A 137 4.32 12.46 17.92
CA VAL A 137 3.89 13.49 16.97
C VAL A 137 4.92 14.62 16.92
N THR A 138 5.48 14.87 15.74
CA THR A 138 6.51 15.91 15.50
C THR A 138 6.04 17.11 14.69
N PHE A 139 4.79 17.09 14.23
CA PHE A 139 4.24 18.16 13.42
C PHE A 139 3.32 19.07 14.24
N HIS A 140 3.17 20.31 13.77
CA HIS A 140 2.25 21.27 14.39
C HIS A 140 0.82 21.00 13.93
N PHE A 141 -0.13 20.98 14.86
CA PHE A 141 -1.53 20.71 14.57
C PHE A 141 -2.49 21.54 15.40
N VAL A 142 -3.74 21.60 14.94
CA VAL A 142 -4.90 22.02 15.73
C VAL A 142 -5.76 20.79 15.97
N ALA A 143 -6.01 20.45 17.23
CA ALA A 143 -6.88 19.33 17.58
C ALA A 143 -8.34 19.78 17.52
N THR A 144 -9.17 19.04 16.77
CA THR A 144 -10.62 19.18 16.74
C THR A 144 -11.25 17.88 17.21
N PRO A 145 -12.08 17.89 18.26
CA PRO A 145 -12.70 16.67 18.74
C PRO A 145 -13.75 16.15 17.73
N TYR A 146 -13.77 14.84 17.52
CA TYR A 146 -14.82 14.13 16.81
C TYR A 146 -15.14 12.84 17.57
N ARG A 147 -16.31 12.81 18.23
CA ARG A 147 -16.70 11.74 19.15
C ARG A 147 -15.63 11.49 20.22
N TYR A 148 -15.00 10.31 20.18
CA TYR A 148 -13.97 9.88 21.12
C TYR A 148 -12.57 10.22 20.65
N TYR A 149 -12.38 10.66 19.40
CA TYR A 149 -11.08 10.90 18.77
C TYR A 149 -10.75 12.39 18.69
N ASN A 150 -9.46 12.70 18.58
CA ASN A 150 -8.99 14.01 18.19
C ASN A 150 -8.52 13.98 16.74
N LEU A 151 -9.16 14.78 15.90
CA LEU A 151 -8.73 15.04 14.53
C LEU A 151 -7.61 16.08 14.59
N LEU A 152 -6.42 15.72 14.14
CA LEU A 152 -5.24 16.59 14.16
C LEU A 152 -5.10 17.25 12.80
N LEU A 153 -5.60 18.48 12.69
CA LEU A 153 -5.46 19.28 11.47
C LEU A 153 -4.03 19.80 11.39
N ARG A 154 -3.29 19.30 10.42
CA ARG A 154 -1.89 19.62 10.19
C ARG A 154 -1.74 21.05 9.64
N GLN A 155 -0.80 21.82 10.20
CA GLN A 155 -0.53 23.19 9.74
C GLN A 155 0.46 23.25 8.56
N ASP A 156 1.17 22.16 8.26
CA ASP A 156 2.14 22.07 7.17
C ASP A 156 1.52 21.60 5.84
N THR A 157 0.48 20.77 5.89
CA THR A 157 -0.17 20.20 4.69
C THR A 157 -1.67 20.49 4.56
N ASP A 158 -2.30 21.11 5.56
CA ASP A 158 -3.76 21.25 5.70
C ASP A 158 -4.54 19.92 5.75
N ALA A 159 -3.84 18.78 5.82
CA ALA A 159 -4.44 17.46 5.94
C ALA A 159 -4.88 17.14 7.37
N THR A 160 -5.61 16.05 7.54
CA THR A 160 -6.06 15.60 8.86
C THR A 160 -5.45 14.26 9.20
N ASN A 161 -4.93 14.13 10.42
CA ASN A 161 -4.50 12.86 10.99
C ASN A 161 -5.38 12.43 12.17
N VAL A 162 -5.46 11.12 12.38
CA VAL A 162 -5.85 10.51 13.67
C VAL A 162 -4.80 9.48 14.04
N MET A 163 -4.32 9.54 15.28
CA MET A 163 -3.21 8.72 15.74
C MET A 163 -3.67 7.37 16.25
N GLY A 164 -2.80 6.37 16.11
CA GLY A 164 -3.00 5.04 16.65
C GLY A 164 -2.30 3.99 15.81
N ASN A 165 -2.88 2.79 15.79
CA ASN A 165 -2.43 1.69 14.96
C ASN A 165 -3.60 1.21 14.10
N PRO A 166 -3.64 1.55 12.80
CA PRO A 166 -2.70 2.42 12.10
C PRO A 166 -2.94 3.91 12.39
N THR A 167 -1.94 4.77 12.13
CA THR A 167 -2.15 6.21 12.01
C THR A 167 -2.83 6.49 10.67
N ILE A 168 -3.94 7.22 10.72
CA ILE A 168 -4.73 7.60 9.54
C ILE A 168 -4.32 9.00 9.10
N TYR A 169 -4.17 9.20 7.80
CA TYR A 169 -3.98 10.47 7.12
C TYR A 169 -5.02 10.59 6.00
N GLY A 170 -5.79 11.69 6.00
CA GLY A 170 -6.75 12.00 4.95
C GLY A 170 -6.51 13.39 4.40
N THR A 171 -6.69 13.56 3.08
CA THR A 171 -6.57 14.87 2.41
C THR A 171 -7.56 15.90 2.93
N THR A 172 -8.72 15.44 3.42
CA THR A 172 -9.74 16.25 4.04
C THR A 172 -10.16 15.65 5.38
N GLN A 173 -10.75 16.48 6.24
CA GLN A 173 -11.35 16.02 7.48
C GLN A 173 -12.46 14.98 7.23
N ASN A 174 -13.18 15.09 6.12
CA ASN A 174 -14.26 14.16 5.79
C ASN A 174 -13.74 12.76 5.43
N ASP A 175 -12.58 12.66 4.75
CA ASP A 175 -11.96 11.37 4.45
C ASP A 175 -11.65 10.59 5.74
N VAL A 176 -11.14 11.30 6.76
CA VAL A 176 -10.84 10.72 8.07
C VAL A 176 -12.11 10.37 8.84
N ILE A 177 -13.11 11.26 8.86
CA ILE A 177 -14.40 11.01 9.52
C ILE A 177 -15.08 9.76 8.95
N ASN A 178 -15.06 9.57 7.62
CA ASN A 178 -15.64 8.39 6.99
C ASN A 178 -14.99 7.09 7.48
N ILE A 179 -13.66 7.08 7.68
CA ILE A 179 -12.96 5.91 8.26
C ILE A 179 -13.40 5.68 9.70
N LEU A 180 -13.45 6.74 10.52
CA LEU A 180 -13.90 6.63 11.91
C LEU A 180 -15.36 6.15 12.02
N ASP A 181 -16.21 6.53 11.07
CA ASP A 181 -17.58 6.05 10.99
C ASP A 181 -17.67 4.56 10.63
N VAL A 182 -16.71 4.03 9.86
CA VAL A 182 -16.60 2.57 9.65
C VAL A 182 -16.13 1.89 10.94
N ILE A 183 -15.07 2.40 11.58
CA ILE A 183 -14.50 1.83 12.81
C ILE A 183 -15.53 1.80 13.95
N ASP A 184 -16.29 2.88 14.13
CA ASP A 184 -17.33 2.98 15.15
C ASP A 184 -18.62 2.20 14.79
N GLY A 185 -18.68 1.54 13.63
CA GLY A 185 -19.83 0.75 13.18
C GLY A 185 -21.06 1.57 12.75
N VAL A 186 -20.84 2.83 12.37
CA VAL A 186 -21.89 3.69 11.79
C VAL A 186 -22.14 3.31 10.33
N THR A 187 -21.08 2.96 9.61
CA THR A 187 -21.14 2.42 8.25
C THR A 187 -20.58 1.01 8.23
N ASN A 188 -21.39 0.04 7.81
CA ASN A 188 -20.98 -1.37 7.79
C ASN A 188 -20.53 -1.86 6.41
N HIS A 189 -20.77 -1.08 5.35
CA HIS A 189 -20.33 -1.41 4.00
C HIS A 189 -19.00 -0.70 3.70
N THR A 190 -17.98 -1.49 3.40
CA THR A 190 -16.58 -1.09 3.34
C THR A 190 -15.98 -1.42 1.98
N SER A 191 -14.78 -0.92 1.71
CA SER A 191 -14.09 -1.32 0.48
C SER A 191 -13.69 -2.80 0.50
N TYR A 192 -13.63 -3.47 1.65
CA TYR A 192 -13.47 -4.93 1.69
C TYR A 192 -14.66 -5.62 1.01
N ASP A 193 -15.88 -5.18 1.29
CA ASP A 193 -17.11 -5.75 0.71
C ASP A 193 -17.17 -5.55 -0.81
N ASP A 194 -16.69 -4.40 -1.29
CA ASP A 194 -16.58 -4.12 -2.73
C ASP A 194 -15.64 -5.09 -3.46
N TYR A 195 -14.62 -5.64 -2.78
CA TYR A 195 -13.59 -6.53 -3.32
C TYR A 195 -13.64 -7.97 -2.78
N GLU A 196 -14.71 -8.35 -2.06
CA GLU A 196 -14.78 -9.61 -1.31
C GLU A 196 -14.48 -10.84 -2.18
N ALA A 197 -15.04 -10.86 -3.40
CA ALA A 197 -14.86 -11.96 -4.35
C ALA A 197 -13.39 -12.28 -4.62
N VAL A 198 -12.53 -11.26 -4.69
CA VAL A 198 -11.09 -11.42 -4.92
C VAL A 198 -10.34 -11.65 -3.61
N LEU A 199 -10.64 -10.87 -2.56
CA LEU A 199 -9.92 -10.91 -1.29
C LEU A 199 -10.06 -12.22 -0.54
N THR A 200 -11.20 -12.91 -0.66
CA THR A 200 -11.40 -14.24 -0.05
C THR A 200 -10.44 -15.31 -0.57
N LYS A 201 -9.79 -15.07 -1.73
CA LYS A 201 -8.77 -15.95 -2.31
C LYS A 201 -7.35 -15.37 -2.20
N ALA A 202 -7.22 -14.11 -1.79
CA ALA A 202 -5.93 -13.44 -1.68
C ALA A 202 -5.12 -14.01 -0.49
N PRO A 203 -3.93 -14.59 -0.73
CA PRO A 203 -3.07 -15.03 0.35
C PRO A 203 -2.42 -13.83 1.05
N PRO A 204 -1.96 -13.99 2.30
CA PRO A 204 -1.08 -13.01 2.93
C PRO A 204 0.17 -12.78 2.07
N ALA A 205 0.54 -11.52 1.89
CA ALA A 205 1.70 -11.11 1.09
C ALA A 205 2.29 -9.81 1.63
N GLU A 206 3.61 -9.64 1.48
CA GLU A 206 4.30 -8.44 1.97
C GLU A 206 3.97 -7.21 1.11
N TYR A 207 3.65 -7.43 -0.17
CA TYR A 207 3.19 -6.42 -1.09
C TYR A 207 1.88 -6.86 -1.74
N GLN A 208 0.88 -6.01 -1.70
CA GLN A 208 -0.46 -6.30 -2.20
C GLN A 208 -1.02 -5.07 -2.92
N ARG A 209 -1.64 -5.29 -4.06
CA ARG A 209 -2.40 -4.28 -4.80
C ARG A 209 -3.74 -4.85 -5.22
N ILE A 210 -4.78 -4.03 -5.15
CA ILE A 210 -6.08 -4.34 -5.70
C ILE A 210 -6.66 -3.14 -6.46
N THR A 211 -7.36 -3.40 -7.56
CA THR A 211 -8.03 -2.34 -8.33
C THR A 211 -9.17 -2.90 -9.19
N ASN A 212 -10.15 -2.05 -9.50
CA ASN A 212 -11.21 -2.31 -10.47
C ASN A 212 -11.05 -1.53 -11.79
N SER A 213 -9.86 -0.93 -12.01
CA SER A 213 -9.60 -0.01 -13.13
C SER A 213 -8.68 -0.61 -14.20
N VAL A 214 -8.85 -1.89 -14.52
CA VAL A 214 -8.08 -2.58 -15.57
C VAL A 214 -8.98 -3.02 -16.74
N PRO A 215 -8.48 -3.03 -17.99
CA PRO A 215 -9.32 -3.36 -19.15
C PRO A 215 -9.57 -4.86 -19.33
N PHE A 216 -8.88 -5.72 -18.59
CA PHE A 216 -8.91 -7.17 -18.79
C PHE A 216 -9.72 -7.95 -17.74
N ALA A 217 -10.14 -7.31 -16.65
CA ALA A 217 -10.92 -7.90 -15.57
C ALA A 217 -11.75 -6.80 -14.89
N GLU A 218 -12.84 -7.17 -14.23
CA GLU A 218 -13.63 -6.22 -13.42
C GLU A 218 -12.93 -5.87 -12.10
N GLN A 219 -12.19 -6.83 -11.55
CA GLN A 219 -11.30 -6.62 -10.40
C GLN A 219 -10.01 -7.41 -10.61
N PHE A 220 -8.92 -6.82 -10.12
CA PHE A 220 -7.59 -7.38 -10.23
C PHE A 220 -6.84 -7.21 -8.92
N TYR A 221 -6.30 -8.31 -8.42
CA TYR A 221 -5.36 -8.35 -7.30
C TYR A 221 -4.00 -8.85 -7.75
N PHE A 222 -2.97 -8.28 -7.15
CA PHE A 222 -1.58 -8.66 -7.33
C PHE A 222 -0.90 -8.70 -5.96
N GLY A 223 -0.36 -9.86 -5.60
CA GLY A 223 0.41 -10.06 -4.38
C GLY A 223 1.80 -10.59 -4.69
N LEU A 224 2.81 -10.09 -3.97
CA LEU A 224 4.16 -10.65 -3.97
C LEU A 224 4.51 -11.14 -2.57
N THR A 225 4.96 -12.38 -2.52
CA THR A 225 5.47 -13.01 -1.30
C THR A 225 6.91 -13.43 -1.51
N ASN A 226 7.82 -12.95 -0.66
CA ASN A 226 9.19 -13.45 -0.65
C ASN A 226 9.21 -14.92 -0.21
N GLN A 227 10.06 -15.71 -0.85
CA GLN A 227 10.22 -17.14 -0.57
C GLN A 227 11.69 -17.46 -0.32
N GLU A 228 11.97 -18.67 0.14
CA GLU A 228 13.33 -19.16 0.31
C GLU A 228 14.09 -19.17 -1.03
N ASN A 229 15.43 -19.25 -0.94
CA ASN A 229 16.32 -19.36 -2.10
C ASN A 229 16.21 -18.21 -3.12
N ASN A 230 15.93 -16.99 -2.64
CA ASN A 230 15.82 -15.79 -3.49
C ASN A 230 14.75 -15.92 -4.59
N THR A 231 13.69 -16.68 -4.29
CA THR A 231 12.51 -16.81 -5.14
C THR A 231 11.38 -15.95 -4.61
N VAL A 232 10.44 -15.64 -5.48
CA VAL A 232 9.25 -14.84 -5.19
C VAL A 232 8.06 -15.61 -5.71
N LEU A 233 7.01 -15.70 -4.89
CA LEU A 233 5.69 -16.14 -5.33
C LEU A 233 4.90 -14.89 -5.69
N ARG A 234 4.38 -14.85 -6.93
CA ARG A 234 3.37 -13.89 -7.34
C ARG A 234 2.03 -14.60 -7.43
N THR A 235 1.06 -14.06 -6.72
CA THR A 235 -0.35 -14.45 -6.83
C THR A 235 -1.10 -13.31 -7.50
N THR A 236 -1.66 -13.55 -8.68
CA THR A 236 -2.63 -12.64 -9.30
C THR A 236 -4.00 -13.27 -9.32
N ILE A 237 -5.03 -12.47 -9.05
CA ILE A 237 -6.42 -12.91 -9.01
C ILE A 237 -7.23 -11.95 -9.86
N TYR A 238 -8.02 -12.52 -10.76
CA TYR A 238 -8.83 -11.78 -11.72
C TYR A 238 -10.30 -12.17 -11.51
N TYR A 239 -11.15 -11.17 -11.32
CA TYR A 239 -12.59 -11.34 -11.32
C TYR A 239 -13.15 -10.96 -12.70
N ASN A 240 -13.89 -11.86 -13.32
CA ASN A 240 -14.42 -11.73 -14.68
C ASN A 240 -13.32 -11.45 -15.72
N LEU A 241 -12.27 -12.29 -15.72
CA LEU A 241 -11.18 -12.23 -16.70
C LEU A 241 -11.70 -12.40 -18.12
N ASN A 242 -11.30 -11.51 -19.03
CA ASN A 242 -11.70 -11.60 -20.43
C ASN A 242 -10.97 -12.76 -21.17
N GLU A 243 -11.57 -13.23 -22.26
CA GLU A 243 -11.10 -14.41 -22.98
C GLU A 243 -9.72 -14.22 -23.64
N THR A 244 -9.41 -13.00 -24.07
CA THR A 244 -8.10 -12.64 -24.65
C THR A 244 -6.99 -12.83 -23.64
N ALA A 245 -7.16 -12.32 -22.42
CA ALA A 245 -6.19 -12.46 -21.34
C ALA A 245 -6.09 -13.91 -20.85
N ARG A 246 -7.23 -14.62 -20.76
CA ARG A 246 -7.27 -16.05 -20.44
C ARG A 246 -6.43 -16.88 -21.42
N SER A 247 -6.67 -16.72 -22.71
CA SER A 247 -5.92 -17.42 -23.77
C SER A 247 -4.41 -17.14 -23.68
N LYS A 248 -4.02 -15.89 -23.37
CA LYS A 248 -2.63 -15.51 -23.16
C LYS A 248 -2.00 -16.29 -21.98
N PHE A 249 -2.68 -16.35 -20.84
CA PHE A 249 -2.13 -17.04 -19.66
C PHE A 249 -2.02 -18.55 -19.86
N GLU A 250 -3.00 -19.17 -20.52
CA GLU A 250 -2.94 -20.60 -20.86
C GLU A 250 -1.78 -20.93 -21.80
N ALA A 251 -1.51 -20.05 -22.77
CA ALA A 251 -0.35 -20.17 -23.66
C ALA A 251 0.96 -19.99 -22.90
N LEU A 252 1.04 -19.02 -21.98
CA LEU A 252 2.22 -18.85 -21.12
C LEU A 252 2.42 -20.06 -20.20
N GLN A 253 1.36 -20.65 -19.65
CA GLN A 253 1.53 -21.82 -18.77
C GLN A 253 2.29 -22.98 -19.48
N GLN A 254 2.10 -23.14 -20.79
CA GLN A 254 2.86 -24.09 -21.60
C GLN A 254 4.35 -23.75 -21.59
N ASN A 255 5.21 -24.74 -21.34
CA ASN A 255 6.67 -24.60 -21.28
C ASN A 255 7.19 -23.64 -20.20
N SER A 256 6.38 -23.34 -19.17
CA SER A 256 6.77 -22.47 -18.05
C SER A 256 8.05 -22.93 -17.34
N THR A 257 8.25 -24.23 -17.18
CA THR A 257 9.49 -24.78 -16.61
C THR A 257 10.72 -24.47 -17.47
N GLU A 258 10.60 -24.51 -18.80
CA GLU A 258 11.71 -24.15 -19.70
C GLU A 258 12.07 -22.66 -19.62
N ARG A 259 11.08 -21.82 -19.25
CA ARG A 259 11.28 -20.39 -18.95
C ARG A 259 11.71 -20.10 -17.52
N GLY A 260 12.06 -21.13 -16.74
CA GLY A 260 12.63 -20.99 -15.40
C GLY A 260 11.61 -20.85 -14.27
N PHE A 261 10.33 -21.16 -14.50
CA PHE A 261 9.34 -21.20 -13.42
C PHE A 261 9.38 -22.54 -12.69
N SER A 262 9.55 -22.47 -11.37
CA SER A 262 9.43 -23.62 -10.47
C SER A 262 7.96 -23.94 -10.15
N GLU A 263 7.06 -22.97 -10.34
CA GLU A 263 5.62 -23.12 -10.19
C GLU A 263 4.92 -22.23 -11.21
N TYR A 264 3.90 -22.76 -11.88
CA TYR A 264 3.02 -22.00 -12.76
C TYR A 264 1.63 -22.66 -12.77
N ASN A 265 0.79 -22.24 -11.83
CA ASN A 265 -0.52 -22.80 -11.61
C ASN A 265 -1.60 -21.78 -11.97
N ILE A 266 -2.46 -22.13 -12.91
CA ILE A 266 -3.69 -21.39 -13.21
C ILE A 266 -4.85 -22.22 -12.69
N THR A 267 -5.67 -21.63 -11.83
CA THR A 267 -6.93 -22.22 -11.38
C THR A 267 -8.07 -21.29 -11.71
N THR A 268 -9.13 -21.83 -12.31
CA THR A 268 -10.34 -21.08 -12.66
C THR A 268 -11.52 -21.74 -11.98
N ALA A 269 -12.26 -20.96 -11.19
CA ALA A 269 -13.48 -21.38 -10.53
C ALA A 269 -14.49 -20.23 -10.60
N ASP A 270 -15.67 -20.52 -11.14
CA ASP A 270 -16.72 -19.53 -11.40
C ASP A 270 -16.18 -18.32 -12.20
N ASN A 271 -16.29 -17.13 -11.63
CA ASN A 271 -15.82 -15.87 -12.23
C ASN A 271 -14.38 -15.51 -11.84
N LEU A 272 -13.69 -16.37 -11.09
CA LEU A 272 -12.35 -16.12 -10.60
C LEU A 272 -11.31 -16.93 -11.36
N THR A 273 -10.26 -16.26 -11.80
CA THR A 273 -9.02 -16.89 -12.26
C THR A 273 -7.89 -16.50 -11.31
N VAL A 274 -7.22 -17.48 -10.72
CA VAL A 274 -6.05 -17.30 -9.85
C VAL A 274 -4.83 -17.85 -10.56
N VAL A 275 -3.79 -17.05 -10.67
CA VAL A 275 -2.51 -17.40 -11.27
C VAL A 275 -1.42 -17.28 -10.21
N ASN A 276 -0.78 -18.41 -9.91
CA ASN A 276 0.35 -18.50 -8.99
C ASN A 276 1.60 -18.85 -9.79
N ILE A 277 2.59 -17.96 -9.78
CA ILE A 277 3.89 -18.22 -10.42
C ILE A 277 5.03 -18.01 -9.43
N LYS A 278 6.01 -18.92 -9.46
CA LYS A 278 7.16 -18.88 -8.56
C LYS A 278 8.48 -19.03 -9.32
N SER A 279 9.32 -18.02 -9.21
CA SER A 279 10.66 -17.97 -9.81
C SER A 279 11.49 -16.89 -9.13
N THR A 280 12.70 -16.61 -9.64
CA THR A 280 13.41 -15.36 -9.36
C THR A 280 12.53 -14.13 -9.63
N PHE A 281 12.74 -13.07 -8.85
CA PHE A 281 11.96 -11.84 -8.92
C PHE A 281 11.78 -11.30 -10.35
N LEU A 282 12.89 -11.11 -11.09
CA LEU A 282 12.85 -10.57 -12.45
C LEU A 282 12.01 -11.43 -13.41
N ASN A 283 12.06 -12.75 -13.28
CA ASN A 283 11.26 -13.62 -14.14
C ASN A 283 9.76 -13.46 -13.84
N VAL A 284 9.41 -13.42 -12.56
CA VAL A 284 8.02 -13.28 -12.09
C VAL A 284 7.38 -11.97 -12.52
N ILE A 285 8.07 -10.85 -12.38
CA ILE A 285 7.52 -9.53 -12.73
C ILE A 285 7.49 -9.26 -14.24
N SER A 286 8.32 -9.93 -15.04
CA SER A 286 8.36 -9.77 -16.51
C SER A 286 7.42 -10.71 -17.28
N GLU A 287 6.73 -11.63 -16.61
CA GLU A 287 6.00 -12.70 -17.30
C GLU A 287 4.85 -12.20 -18.16
N ASP A 288 4.17 -11.13 -17.73
CA ASP A 288 3.00 -10.60 -18.44
C ASP A 288 3.38 -9.78 -19.68
N ASP A 289 4.66 -9.39 -19.83
CA ASP A 289 5.19 -8.64 -20.97
C ASP A 289 5.61 -9.54 -22.15
N ARG A 290 5.54 -10.86 -21.97
CA ARG A 290 5.91 -11.87 -22.98
C ARG A 290 4.79 -12.18 -23.97
#